data_AF-A0AAV4CEK4-F1
#
_entry.id   AF-A0AAV4CEK4-F1
#
_cell.length_a   1.000
_cell.length_b   1.000
_cell.length_c   1.000
_cell.angle_alpha   90.00
_cell.angle_beta   90.00
_cell.angle_gamma   90.00
#
_symmetry.space_group_name_H-M   'P 1'
#
loop_
_entity.id
_entity.type
_entity.pdbx_description
1 polymer ?
#
loop_
_entity_poly.entity_id
_entity_poly.type
_entity_poly.pdbx_seq_one_letter_code
_entity_poly.pdbx_strand_id
1 'polypeptide(L)'
;MSEKLQTLKFFDGDLQERFAWGWSHLKELFDHEAKTITKLSKLTSSSVSPSNLERQKVALALNVFSDQPASALQNSEAKKDTWEMTAMFILKVVKLWKVLNCISMNERA
;
A
#
# COMPACT_ATOMS: atom_id res chain seq x y z
N MET A 1 -6.84 13.49 -29.17
CA MET A 1 -5.52 12.91 -28.88
C MET A 1 -5.73 11.76 -27.91
N SER A 2 -5.59 10.51 -28.34
CA SER A 2 -5.74 9.34 -27.45
C SER A 2 -4.37 9.01 -26.85
N GLU A 3 -4.25 9.17 -25.54
CA GLU A 3 -3.00 8.92 -24.81
C GLU A 3 -2.73 7.41 -24.82
N LYS A 4 -1.69 6.99 -25.56
CA LYS A 4 -1.27 5.58 -25.59
C LYS A 4 -0.60 5.25 -24.26
N LEU A 5 -1.31 4.54 -23.39
CA LEU A 5 -0.72 3.93 -22.21
C LEU A 5 0.31 2.89 -22.66
N GLN A 6 1.60 3.22 -22.55
CA GLN A 6 2.67 2.25 -22.75
C GLN A 6 2.74 1.35 -21.51
N THR A 7 2.34 0.09 -21.69
CA THR A 7 2.54 -0.95 -20.68
C THR A 7 4.04 -1.28 -20.61
N LEU A 8 4.72 -0.79 -19.58
CA LEU A 8 6.05 -1.26 -19.21
C LEU A 8 5.97 -2.75 -18.86
N LYS A 9 6.52 -3.59 -19.74
CA LYS A 9 6.66 -5.03 -19.49
C LYS A 9 8.06 -5.27 -18.93
N PHE A 10 8.14 -5.42 -17.61
CA PHE A 10 9.35 -5.92 -16.97
C PHE A 10 9.38 -7.44 -17.15
N PHE A 11 10.27 -7.94 -18.01
CA PHE A 11 10.62 -9.35 -18.02
C PHE A 11 11.77 -9.52 -17.05
N ASP A 12 11.50 -10.18 -15.93
CA ASP A 12 12.51 -10.56 -14.97
C ASP A 12 12.52 -12.08 -14.91
N GLY A 13 13.59 -12.69 -15.41
CA GLY A 13 13.72 -14.14 -15.62
C GLY A 13 13.75 -14.95 -14.32
N ASP A 14 13.95 -14.29 -13.18
CA ASP A 14 14.14 -14.92 -11.87
C ASP A 14 12.94 -14.76 -10.92
N LEU A 15 11.85 -14.08 -11.33
CA LEU A 15 10.66 -13.85 -10.49
C LEU A 15 9.56 -14.91 -10.65
N GLN A 16 9.95 -16.19 -10.80
CA GLN A 16 9.00 -17.29 -10.65
C GLN A 16 8.71 -17.63 -9.17
N GLU A 17 9.29 -16.89 -8.22
CA GLU A 17 8.65 -16.75 -6.92
C GLU A 17 7.42 -15.87 -7.10
N ARG A 18 6.23 -16.49 -7.07
CA ARG A 18 4.96 -15.77 -6.98
C ARG A 18 5.03 -14.87 -5.75
N PHE A 19 5.41 -13.62 -5.95
CA PHE A 19 5.32 -12.61 -4.92
C PHE A 19 3.88 -12.57 -4.43
N ALA A 20 3.61 -13.14 -3.25
CA ALA A 20 2.27 -13.15 -2.70
C ALA A 20 1.97 -11.83 -1.98
N TRP A 21 2.45 -10.70 -2.52
CA TRP A 21 1.90 -9.40 -2.18
C TRP A 21 0.79 -9.06 -3.15
N GLY A 22 -0.34 -8.57 -2.64
CA GLY A 22 -1.55 -8.37 -3.42
C GLY A 22 -2.39 -7.23 -2.89
N TRP A 23 -2.91 -6.41 -3.80
CA TRP A 23 -3.86 -5.35 -3.46
C TRP A 23 -5.16 -5.91 -2.88
N SER A 24 -5.52 -7.16 -3.24
CA SER A 24 -6.63 -7.90 -2.62
C SER A 24 -6.46 -8.02 -1.10
N HIS A 25 -5.24 -8.20 -0.58
CA HIS A 25 -5.01 -8.32 0.86
C HIS A 25 -5.40 -7.04 1.63
N LEU A 26 -5.22 -5.86 1.01
CA LEU A 26 -5.67 -4.59 1.58
C LEU A 26 -7.19 -4.46 1.58
N LYS A 27 -7.86 -4.98 0.54
CA LYS A 27 -9.31 -5.03 0.48
C LYS A 27 -9.87 -6.00 1.52
N GLU A 28 -9.26 -7.18 1.65
CA GLU A 28 -9.64 -8.17 2.67
C GLU A 28 -9.46 -7.61 4.09
N LEU A 29 -8.35 -6.91 4.36
CA LEU A 29 -8.14 -6.21 5.63
C LEU A 29 -9.21 -5.15 5.87
N PHE A 30 -9.51 -4.31 4.87
CA PHE A 30 -10.55 -3.30 4.97
C PHE A 30 -11.94 -3.92 5.22
N ASP A 31 -12.30 -4.98 4.49
CA ASP A 31 -13.57 -5.68 4.64
C ASP A 31 -13.68 -6.38 6.00
N HIS A 32 -12.57 -6.87 6.54
CA HIS A 32 -12.49 -7.41 7.88
C HIS A 32 -12.69 -6.31 8.93
N GLU A 33 -11.95 -5.20 8.83
CA GLU A 33 -12.07 -4.05 9.74
C GLU A 33 -13.45 -3.36 9.68
N ALA A 34 -14.16 -3.47 8.55
CA ALA A 34 -15.52 -2.99 8.43
C ALA A 34 -16.54 -3.81 9.24
N LYS A 35 -16.18 -5.05 9.60
CA LYS A 35 -17.02 -5.98 10.39
C LYS A 35 -16.62 -6.05 11.86
N THR A 36 -15.48 -5.48 12.23
CA THR A 36 -14.97 -5.44 13.61
C THR A 36 -15.18 -4.07 14.24
N ILE A 37 -15.34 -4.03 15.57
CA ILE A 37 -15.46 -2.77 16.32
C ILE A 37 -14.13 -2.01 16.29
N THR A 38 -13.02 -2.74 16.37
CA THR A 38 -11.67 -2.19 16.38
C THR A 38 -11.11 -2.09 14.96
N LYS A 39 -10.57 -0.93 14.60
CA LYS A 39 -9.82 -0.70 13.36
C LYS A 39 -8.36 -0.47 13.69
N LEU A 40 -7.47 -1.23 13.07
CA LEU A 40 -6.01 -1.15 13.27
C LEU A 40 -5.35 -0.30 12.17
N SER A 41 -6.02 -0.12 11.04
CA SER A 41 -5.54 0.65 9.89
C SER A 41 -6.32 1.96 9.67
N LYS A 42 -5.75 2.83 8.83
CA LYS A 42 -6.42 4.04 8.28
C LYS A 42 -7.04 3.80 6.90
N LEU A 43 -7.22 2.55 6.50
CA LEU A 43 -7.79 2.24 5.19
C LEU A 43 -9.24 2.73 5.11
N THR A 44 -9.56 3.34 3.98
CA THR A 44 -10.91 3.77 3.62
C THR A 44 -11.30 3.12 2.31
N SER A 45 -12.60 3.08 2.00
CA SER A 45 -13.08 2.57 0.71
C SER A 45 -12.39 3.28 -0.46
N SER A 46 -12.23 4.61 -0.38
CA SER A 46 -11.52 5.40 -1.39
C SER A 46 -10.02 5.09 -1.47
N SER A 47 -9.36 4.63 -0.40
CA SER A 47 -7.94 4.28 -0.46
C SER A 47 -7.71 2.90 -1.07
N VAL A 48 -8.63 1.94 -0.86
CA VAL A 48 -8.50 0.57 -1.40
C VAL A 48 -9.20 0.36 -2.75
N SER A 49 -10.17 1.21 -3.07
CA SER A 49 -10.95 1.19 -4.31
C SER A 49 -11.18 2.61 -4.86
N PRO A 50 -10.12 3.37 -5.20
CA PRO A 50 -10.26 4.74 -5.70
C PRO A 50 -10.92 4.80 -7.09
N SER A 51 -11.80 5.78 -7.27
CA SER A 51 -12.27 6.21 -8.59
C SER A 51 -11.15 6.83 -9.43
N ASN A 52 -11.39 7.04 -10.73
CA ASN A 52 -10.37 7.57 -11.65
C ASN A 52 -9.80 8.93 -11.20
N LEU A 53 -10.64 9.82 -10.67
CA LEU A 53 -10.21 11.12 -10.14
C LEU A 53 -9.43 10.97 -8.83
N GLU A 54 -9.82 10.00 -7.99
CA GLU A 54 -9.17 9.73 -6.71
C GLU A 54 -7.77 9.11 -6.85
N ARG A 55 -7.50 8.37 -7.93
CA ARG A 55 -6.18 7.77 -8.20
C ARG A 55 -5.05 8.79 -8.30
N GLN A 56 -5.36 10.05 -8.61
CA GLN A 56 -4.39 11.13 -8.67
C GLN A 56 -4.08 11.73 -7.28
N LYS A 57 -4.87 11.41 -6.25
CA LYS A 57 -4.71 11.97 -4.90
C LYS A 57 -3.63 11.23 -4.13
N VAL A 58 -2.46 11.84 -4.01
CA VAL A 58 -1.33 11.32 -3.22
C VAL A 58 -1.73 10.98 -1.79
N ALA A 59 -2.62 11.76 -1.18
CA ALA A 59 -3.13 11.51 0.17
C ALA A 59 -3.77 10.11 0.33
N LEU A 60 -4.49 9.61 -0.69
CA LEU A 60 -5.09 8.27 -0.64
C LEU A 60 -4.02 7.17 -0.75
N ALA A 61 -2.97 7.39 -1.54
CA ALA A 61 -1.84 6.49 -1.60
C ALA A 61 -1.08 6.45 -0.26
N LEU A 62 -0.90 7.59 0.42
CA LEU A 62 -0.25 7.65 1.73
C LEU A 62 -1.05 6.93 2.83
N ASN A 63 -2.38 6.86 2.71
CA ASN A 63 -3.19 6.05 3.63
C ASN A 63 -2.88 4.56 3.50
N VAL A 64 -2.54 4.07 2.30
CA VAL A 64 -2.17 2.67 2.05
C VAL A 64 -0.70 2.42 2.38
N PHE A 65 0.19 3.27 1.87
CA PHE A 65 1.62 3.17 2.08
C PHE A 65 2.04 3.92 3.34
N SER A 66 1.63 3.39 4.48
CA SER A 66 2.03 3.86 5.80
C SER A 66 2.32 2.71 6.75
N ASP A 67 2.93 3.03 7.89
CA ASP A 67 3.30 2.04 8.91
C ASP A 67 2.06 1.34 9.51
N GLN A 68 0.88 1.99 9.48
CA GLN A 68 -0.35 1.48 10.08
C GLN A 68 -0.97 0.29 9.32
N PRO A 69 -1.28 0.34 8.01
CA PRO A 69 -1.74 -0.83 7.27
C PRO A 69 -0.75 -1.99 7.28
N ALA A 70 0.56 -1.72 7.25
CA ALA A 70 1.57 -2.76 7.40
C ALA A 70 1.45 -3.48 8.75
N SER A 71 1.37 -2.70 9.84
CA SER A 71 1.18 -3.24 11.18
C SER A 71 -0.15 -4.00 11.30
N ALA A 72 -1.23 -3.50 10.70
CA ALA A 72 -2.53 -4.15 10.71
C ALA A 72 -2.49 -5.51 9.97
N LEU A 73 -1.83 -5.59 8.82
CA LEU A 73 -1.62 -6.87 8.12
C LEU A 73 -0.81 -7.87 8.94
N GLN A 74 0.15 -7.40 9.74
CA GLN A 74 1.02 -8.26 10.56
C GLN A 74 0.38 -8.74 11.86
N ASN A 75 -0.60 -8.00 12.39
CA ASN A 75 -1.15 -8.18 13.74
C ASN A 75 -2.66 -8.40 13.79
N SER A 76 -3.37 -8.35 12.66
CA SER A 76 -4.81 -8.66 12.61
C SER A 76 -5.07 -10.10 13.04
N GLU A 77 -6.15 -10.34 13.78
CA GLU A 77 -6.60 -11.69 14.13
C GLU A 77 -6.94 -12.53 12.88
N ALA A 78 -7.29 -11.88 11.76
CA ALA A 78 -7.54 -12.52 10.47
C ALA A 78 -6.28 -12.65 9.59
N LYS A 79 -5.08 -12.50 10.16
CA LYS A 79 -3.81 -12.60 9.44
C LYS A 79 -3.73 -13.92 8.66
N LYS A 80 -3.27 -13.80 7.42
CA LYS A 80 -2.87 -14.93 6.57
C LYS A 80 -1.37 -14.86 6.31
N ASP A 81 -0.73 -16.00 6.05
CA ASP A 81 0.71 -16.03 5.72
C ASP A 81 1.05 -15.14 4.52
N THR A 82 0.12 -15.00 3.57
CA THR A 82 0.28 -14.14 2.40
C THR A 82 0.21 -12.64 2.73
N TRP A 83 -0.37 -12.24 3.86
CA TRP A 83 -0.45 -10.84 4.25
C TRP A 83 0.89 -10.29 4.74
N GLU A 84 1.75 -11.15 5.29
CA GLU A 84 3.09 -10.77 5.74
C GLU A 84 3.94 -10.22 4.58
N MET A 85 3.86 -10.85 3.40
CA MET A 85 4.54 -10.36 2.21
C MET A 85 4.03 -8.99 1.75
N THR A 86 2.71 -8.76 1.79
CA THR A 86 2.14 -7.43 1.51
C THR A 86 2.62 -6.40 2.53
N ALA A 87 2.66 -6.73 3.82
CA ALA A 87 3.14 -5.83 4.86
C ALA A 87 4.61 -5.44 4.64
N MET A 88 5.48 -6.43 4.37
CA MET A 88 6.88 -6.19 4.04
C MET A 88 7.04 -5.31 2.80
N PHE A 89 6.22 -5.53 1.77
CA PHE A 89 6.23 -4.68 0.58
C PHE A 89 5.86 -3.23 0.90
N ILE A 90 4.78 -3.01 1.67
CA ILE A 90 4.37 -1.67 2.11
C ILE A 90 5.50 -0.98 2.87
N LEU A 91 6.15 -1.67 3.81
CA LEU A 91 7.26 -1.11 4.58
C LEU A 91 8.45 -0.73 3.69
N LYS A 92 8.75 -1.50 2.63
CA LYS A 92 9.78 -1.14 1.65
C LYS A 92 9.41 0.15 0.90
N VAL A 93 8.16 0.28 0.46
CA VAL A 93 7.67 1.50 -0.20
C VAL A 93 7.72 2.70 0.75
N VAL A 94 7.32 2.54 2.01
CA VAL A 94 7.40 3.60 3.03
C VAL A 94 8.84 4.05 3.24
N LYS A 95 9.79 3.12 3.36
CA LYS A 95 11.22 3.44 3.49
C LYS A 95 11.73 4.22 2.28
N LEU A 96 11.41 3.76 1.07
CA LEU A 96 11.78 4.46 -0.16
C LEU A 96 11.18 5.87 -0.21
N TRP A 97 9.89 6.00 0.10
CA TRP A 97 9.21 7.29 0.16
C TRP A 97 9.89 8.23 1.15
N LYS A 98 10.23 7.76 2.36
CA LYS A 98 10.94 8.56 3.37
C LYS A 98 12.29 9.05 2.84
N VAL A 99 13.05 8.21 2.13
CA VAL A 99 14.34 8.61 1.50
C VAL A 99 14.14 9.66 0.41
N LEU A 100 13.17 9.46 -0.47
CA LEU A 100 12.91 10.37 -1.59
C LEU A 100 12.28 11.69 -1.14
N ASN A 101 11.52 11.67 -0.05
CA ASN A 101 10.79 12.81 0.48
C ASN A 101 11.44 13.37 1.76
N CYS A 102 12.75 13.21 1.91
CA CYS A 102 13.52 13.90 2.92
C CYS A 102 13.44 15.41 2.67
N ILE A 103 12.75 16.15 3.53
CA ILE A 103 12.90 17.60 3.59
C ILE A 103 14.30 17.84 4.15
N SER A 104 15.18 18.52 3.40
CA SER A 104 16.44 18.97 3.96
C SER A 104 16.12 19.77 5.22
N MET A 105 16.74 19.43 6.35
CA MET A 105 16.74 20.30 7.52
C MET A 105 17.57 21.53 7.14
N ASN A 106 17.01 22.43 6.33
CA ASN A 106 17.57 23.75 6.18
C ASN A 106 17.15 24.52 7.43
N GLU A 107 18.14 24.66 8.30
CA GLU A 107 18.18 25.42 9.53
C GLU A 107 17.28 26.65 9.44
N ARG A 108 16.26 26.71 10.31
CA ARG A 108 15.72 28.01 10.72
C ARG A 108 16.76 28.62 11.66
N ALA A 109 17.68 29.39 11.07
CA ALA A 109 18.41 30.45 11.76
C ALA A 109 17.47 31.61 12.06
#